data_AF-Q09F13-F1
#
_entry.id   AF-Q09F13-F1
#
_cell.length_a   1.000
_cell.length_b   1.000
_cell.length_c   1.000
_cell.angle_alpha   90.00
_cell.angle_beta   90.00
_cell.angle_gamma   90.00
#
_symmetry.space_group_name_H-M   'P 1'
#
loop_
_entity.id
_entity.type
_entity.pdbx_description
1 polymer ?
#
loop_
_entity_poly.entity_id
_entity_poly.type
_entity_poly.pdbx_seq_one_letter_code
_entity_poly.pdbx_strand_id
1 'polypeptide(L)'
;MINKKFIIKKESFLYEAYVWNHSLTIIENIKIQYIDKNFNLLGKYYSKTFYYNIYPLYRNLTNKNSILIWNWYYIYYINNLFFYNLINNNNKNNFEKYNILVINLKSKQLRISINSSKNTIFNLSVGRVLSTLNIDIKSKKKSNKGERLFIEYITNFLNNNKNFFGLKKLCIIKIIGLKKNFTINEGIFKLLNKNFFILNLINELKLPNNYFKYKKIRSIKRRLKKRIIKDENFL
;
A
#
# COMPACT_ATOMS: atom_id res chain seq x y z
N MET A 1 -2.21 -21.23 -47.50
CA MET A 1 -1.70 -19.83 -47.43
C MET A 1 -2.80 -18.90 -47.91
N ILE A 2 -3.44 -18.15 -46.99
CA ILE A 2 -4.38 -17.09 -47.40
C ILE A 2 -3.55 -15.85 -47.68
N ASN A 3 -3.31 -15.57 -48.97
CA ASN A 3 -2.78 -14.28 -49.42
C ASN A 3 -3.84 -13.22 -49.15
N LYS A 4 -3.79 -12.57 -47.99
CA LYS A 4 -4.49 -11.30 -47.81
C LYS A 4 -3.88 -10.29 -48.78
N LYS A 5 -4.57 -10.01 -49.88
CA LYS A 5 -4.28 -8.86 -50.74
C LYS A 5 -4.38 -7.61 -49.87
N PHE A 6 -3.25 -6.99 -49.55
CA PHE A 6 -3.25 -5.65 -48.98
C PHE A 6 -3.80 -4.70 -50.05
N ILE A 7 -5.00 -4.18 -49.84
CA ILE A 7 -5.53 -3.09 -50.64
C ILE A 7 -4.70 -1.85 -50.26
N ILE A 8 -3.71 -1.52 -51.08
CA ILE A 8 -2.91 -0.31 -50.90
C ILE A 8 -3.85 0.87 -51.14
N LYS A 9 -4.21 1.59 -50.07
CA LYS A 9 -4.91 2.87 -50.18
C LYS A 9 -3.95 3.87 -50.81
N LYS A 10 -4.15 4.16 -52.10
CA LYS A 10 -3.33 5.12 -52.87
C LYS A 10 -3.47 6.56 -52.37
N GLU A 11 -4.49 6.87 -51.57
CA GLU A 11 -4.81 8.21 -51.07
C GLU A 11 -4.15 8.54 -49.72
N SER A 12 -2.95 8.01 -49.44
CA SER A 12 -2.24 8.36 -48.20
C SER A 12 -1.00 9.19 -48.53
N PHE A 13 -0.82 10.29 -47.81
CA PHE A 13 0.37 11.14 -47.93
C PHE A 13 1.68 10.34 -47.78
N LEU A 14 1.69 9.28 -46.96
CA LEU A 14 2.83 8.37 -46.81
C LEU A 14 3.14 7.52 -48.05
N TYR A 15 2.18 7.33 -48.96
CA TYR A 15 2.35 6.61 -50.22
C TYR A 15 2.97 7.49 -51.30
N GLU A 16 2.63 8.78 -51.31
CA GLU A 16 3.16 9.78 -52.25
C GLU A 16 4.55 10.29 -51.84
N ALA A 17 4.85 10.25 -50.54
CA ALA A 17 6.09 10.72 -49.97
C ALA A 17 7.27 9.75 -50.22
N TYR A 18 8.41 10.29 -50.65
CA TYR A 18 9.71 9.60 -50.68
C TYR A 18 10.38 9.58 -49.28
N VAL A 19 11.69 9.86 -49.18
CA VAL A 19 12.38 9.97 -47.89
C VAL A 19 12.20 11.39 -47.33
N TRP A 20 11.66 11.48 -46.12
CA TRP A 20 11.45 12.75 -45.41
C TRP A 20 12.07 12.70 -44.02
N ASN A 21 12.35 13.88 -43.46
CA ASN A 21 12.79 14.00 -42.08
C ASN A 21 11.68 13.56 -41.13
N HIS A 22 12.03 12.76 -40.14
CA HIS A 22 11.08 12.29 -39.13
C HIS A 22 10.93 13.36 -38.05
N SER A 23 9.70 13.66 -37.65
CA SER A 23 9.43 14.65 -36.59
C SER A 23 10.09 14.30 -35.25
N LEU A 24 10.35 13.01 -35.00
CA LEU A 24 11.03 12.53 -33.80
C LEU A 24 12.51 12.91 -33.70
N THR A 25 13.13 13.39 -34.79
CA THR A 25 14.53 13.89 -34.78
C THR A 25 14.72 15.06 -33.80
N ILE A 26 13.65 15.80 -33.48
CA ILE A 26 13.67 16.89 -32.50
C ILE A 26 14.10 16.40 -31.09
N ILE A 27 13.88 15.11 -30.78
CA ILE A 27 14.21 14.53 -29.46
C ILE A 27 15.72 14.59 -29.18
N GLU A 28 16.58 14.52 -30.19
CA GLU A 28 18.04 14.59 -30.03
C GLU A 28 18.51 15.92 -29.44
N ASN A 29 17.73 16.99 -29.64
CA ASN A 29 18.02 18.33 -29.15
C ASN A 29 17.46 18.59 -27.74
N ILE A 30 16.68 17.65 -27.18
CA ILE A 30 16.03 17.79 -25.87
C ILE A 30 16.80 16.98 -24.84
N LYS A 31 17.13 17.59 -23.70
CA LYS A 31 17.70 16.87 -22.56
C LYS A 31 16.61 16.04 -21.86
N ILE A 32 16.48 14.77 -22.25
CA ILE A 32 15.52 13.83 -21.66
C ILE A 32 15.91 13.55 -20.20
N GLN A 33 15.01 13.83 -19.27
CA GLN A 33 15.18 13.50 -17.86
C GLN A 33 14.67 12.09 -17.55
N TYR A 34 15.22 11.47 -16.50
CA TYR A 34 14.74 10.17 -16.02
C TYR A 34 13.32 10.27 -15.46
N ILE A 35 12.48 9.31 -15.83
CA ILE A 35 11.10 9.21 -15.34
C ILE A 35 11.12 8.67 -13.91
N ASP A 36 10.50 9.40 -12.98
CA ASP A 36 10.35 8.93 -11.59
C ASP A 36 9.39 7.72 -11.51
N LYS A 37 9.72 6.76 -10.65
CA LYS A 37 9.00 5.49 -10.45
C LYS A 37 7.53 5.70 -10.02
N ASN A 38 7.21 6.89 -9.53
CA ASN A 38 5.87 7.27 -9.07
C ASN A 38 4.88 7.57 -10.21
N PHE A 39 5.35 7.79 -11.44
CA PHE A 39 4.53 8.15 -12.61
C PHE A 39 4.20 6.95 -13.51
N ASN A 40 3.39 6.02 -12.98
CA ASN A 40 3.06 4.79 -13.70
C ASN A 40 2.09 5.00 -14.89
N LEU A 41 1.23 6.03 -14.86
CA LEU A 41 0.30 6.32 -15.95
C LEU A 41 1.01 6.62 -17.27
N LEU A 42 2.04 7.45 -17.22
CA LEU A 42 2.84 7.85 -18.38
C LEU A 42 3.59 6.66 -18.98
N GLY A 43 4.20 5.82 -18.14
CA GLY A 43 4.80 4.56 -18.57
C GLY A 43 3.82 3.66 -19.33
N LYS A 44 2.59 3.51 -18.82
CA LYS A 44 1.55 2.73 -19.50
C LYS A 44 1.15 3.28 -20.85
N TYR A 45 1.14 4.60 -21.03
CA TYR A 45 0.85 5.18 -22.33
C TYR A 45 1.93 4.81 -23.34
N TYR A 46 3.22 4.96 -22.98
CA TYR A 46 4.32 4.54 -23.83
C TYR A 46 4.27 3.05 -24.17
N SER A 47 4.02 2.19 -23.17
CA SER A 47 4.00 0.76 -23.41
C SER A 47 2.83 0.32 -24.27
N LYS A 48 1.65 0.94 -24.10
CA LYS A 48 0.50 0.69 -24.99
C LYS A 48 0.78 1.14 -26.42
N THR A 49 1.35 2.33 -26.63
CA THR A 49 1.66 2.81 -27.99
C THR A 49 2.66 1.89 -28.69
N PHE A 50 3.68 1.43 -27.98
CA PHE A 50 4.66 0.53 -28.55
C PHE A 50 4.06 -0.87 -28.83
N TYR A 51 3.38 -1.45 -27.85
CA TYR A 51 2.88 -2.82 -27.92
C TYR A 51 1.74 -3.00 -28.95
N TYR A 52 0.83 -2.02 -29.07
CA TYR A 52 -0.32 -2.15 -29.98
C TYR A 52 -0.07 -1.61 -31.38
N ASN A 53 0.74 -0.55 -31.53
CA ASN A 53 0.89 0.12 -32.83
C ASN A 53 2.21 -0.27 -33.51
N ILE A 54 3.34 -0.14 -32.82
CA ILE A 54 4.66 -0.24 -33.44
C ILE A 54 5.10 -1.70 -33.57
N TYR A 55 5.08 -2.44 -32.46
CA TYR A 55 5.65 -3.79 -32.39
C TYR A 55 4.95 -4.83 -33.29
N PRO A 56 3.60 -4.89 -33.36
CA PRO A 56 2.93 -5.90 -34.17
C PRO A 56 3.15 -5.69 -35.67
N LEU A 57 3.15 -4.44 -36.14
CA LEU A 57 3.41 -4.11 -37.54
C LEU A 57 4.83 -4.54 -37.93
N TYR A 58 5.82 -4.15 -37.14
CA TYR A 58 7.21 -4.53 -37.40
C TYR A 58 7.40 -6.05 -37.39
N ARG A 59 6.89 -6.74 -36.37
CA ARG A 59 7.03 -8.20 -36.23
C ARG A 59 6.33 -8.98 -37.36
N ASN A 60 5.19 -8.50 -37.83
CA ASN A 60 4.46 -9.11 -38.93
C ASN A 60 5.18 -8.90 -40.27
N LEU A 61 5.79 -7.73 -40.49
CA LEU A 61 6.57 -7.45 -41.71
C LEU A 61 7.86 -8.27 -41.77
N THR A 62 8.51 -8.51 -40.64
CA THR A 62 9.82 -9.17 -40.58
C THR A 62 9.76 -10.67 -40.27
N ASN A 63 8.56 -11.27 -40.22
CA ASN A 63 8.34 -12.68 -39.88
C ASN A 63 9.10 -13.12 -38.60
N LYS A 64 9.19 -12.24 -37.60
CA LYS A 64 9.83 -12.47 -36.28
C LYS A 64 11.36 -12.54 -36.24
N ASN A 65 12.07 -12.42 -37.37
CA ASN A 65 13.55 -12.61 -37.41
C ASN A 65 14.37 -11.36 -37.02
N SER A 66 13.76 -10.18 -36.97
CA SER A 66 14.49 -8.89 -36.89
C SER A 66 14.75 -8.35 -35.47
N ILE A 67 14.54 -9.16 -34.42
CA ILE A 67 14.76 -8.78 -33.01
C ILE A 67 16.26 -8.72 -32.66
N LEU A 68 17.13 -9.25 -33.52
CA LEU A 68 18.59 -9.33 -33.32
C LEU A 68 19.29 -7.96 -33.26
N ILE A 69 18.66 -6.90 -33.79
CA ILE A 69 19.20 -5.54 -33.67
C ILE A 69 19.03 -5.07 -32.22
N TRP A 70 20.13 -4.68 -31.59
CA TRP A 70 20.19 -4.33 -30.16
C TRP A 70 19.12 -3.31 -29.73
N ASN A 71 18.82 -2.33 -30.59
CA ASN A 71 17.79 -1.30 -30.36
C ASN A 71 16.42 -1.92 -30.07
N TRP A 72 16.00 -2.92 -30.86
CA TRP A 72 14.70 -3.56 -30.70
C TRP A 72 14.63 -4.40 -29.43
N TYR A 73 15.71 -5.10 -29.09
CA TYR A 73 15.80 -5.83 -27.82
C TYR A 73 15.73 -4.87 -26.62
N TYR A 74 16.46 -3.75 -26.68
CA TYR A 74 16.48 -2.73 -25.63
C TYR A 74 15.10 -2.09 -25.42
N ILE A 75 14.42 -1.71 -26.51
CA ILE A 75 13.08 -1.13 -26.44
C ILE A 75 12.08 -2.14 -25.89
N TYR A 76 12.18 -3.42 -26.25
CA TYR A 76 11.30 -4.47 -25.72
C TYR A 76 11.46 -4.64 -24.20
N TYR A 77 12.70 -4.60 -23.69
CA TYR A 77 12.98 -4.65 -22.26
C TYR A 77 12.36 -3.46 -21.52
N ILE A 78 12.58 -2.24 -22.03
CA ILE A 78 11.99 -1.01 -21.47
C ILE A 78 10.47 -1.06 -21.51
N ASN A 79 9.89 -1.53 -22.61
CA ASN A 79 8.45 -1.67 -22.76
C ASN A 79 7.87 -2.59 -21.68
N ASN A 80 8.53 -3.71 -21.36
CA ASN A 80 8.08 -4.59 -20.28
C ASN A 80 8.10 -3.91 -18.92
N LEU A 81 9.14 -3.12 -18.62
CA LEU A 81 9.22 -2.35 -17.37
C LEU A 81 8.06 -1.36 -17.22
N PHE A 82 7.65 -0.71 -18.31
CA PHE A 82 6.54 0.24 -18.31
C PHE A 82 5.15 -0.38 -18.57
N PHE A 83 5.10 -1.63 -19.02
CA PHE A 83 3.86 -2.39 -19.19
C PHE A 83 3.34 -2.88 -17.85
N TYR A 84 4.23 -3.43 -17.02
CA TYR A 84 3.92 -3.78 -15.64
C TYR A 84 3.86 -2.51 -14.76
N ASN A 85 3.04 -2.54 -13.71
CA ASN A 85 2.99 -1.41 -12.78
C ASN A 85 4.31 -1.35 -11.99
N LEU A 86 4.99 -0.20 -12.04
CA LEU A 86 6.12 0.08 -11.14
C LEU A 86 5.66 0.22 -9.68
N ILE A 87 4.41 0.61 -9.48
CA ILE A 87 3.71 0.68 -8.19
C ILE A 87 2.95 -0.62 -7.97
N ASN A 88 2.47 -0.88 -6.75
CA ASN A 88 1.57 -1.99 -6.47
C ASN A 88 0.41 -2.06 -7.48
N ASN A 89 0.10 -3.28 -7.95
CA ASN A 89 -0.94 -3.59 -8.94
C ASN A 89 -2.31 -2.94 -8.66
N ASN A 90 -2.63 -2.69 -7.39
CA ASN A 90 -3.88 -2.05 -6.97
C ASN A 90 -4.00 -0.58 -7.44
N ASN A 91 -2.87 0.08 -7.72
CA ASN A 91 -2.81 1.44 -8.27
C ASN A 91 -2.39 1.43 -9.74
N LYS A 92 -3.27 1.95 -10.61
CA LYS A 92 -3.03 2.00 -12.05
C LYS A 92 -2.45 3.33 -12.53
N ASN A 93 -2.68 4.43 -11.81
CA ASN A 93 -2.41 5.79 -12.28
C ASN A 93 -1.09 6.30 -11.71
N ASN A 94 -1.13 7.04 -10.61
CA ASN A 94 0.05 7.59 -9.94
C ASN A 94 0.22 6.98 -8.55
N PHE A 95 1.41 7.15 -7.98
CA PHE A 95 1.69 6.73 -6.63
C PHE A 95 0.87 7.55 -5.63
N GLU A 96 0.00 6.87 -4.89
CA GLU A 96 -0.62 7.39 -3.68
C GLU A 96 0.12 6.78 -2.49
N LYS A 97 0.63 7.64 -1.60
CA LYS A 97 1.32 7.18 -0.39
C LYS A 97 0.38 6.32 0.44
N TYR A 98 0.85 5.12 0.82
CA TYR A 98 0.04 4.19 1.61
C TYR A 98 -0.22 4.72 3.02
N ASN A 99 -1.42 4.47 3.53
CA ASN A 99 -1.71 4.69 4.94
C ASN A 99 -1.04 3.60 5.76
N ILE A 100 -0.47 3.95 6.92
CA ILE A 100 0.15 2.99 7.83
C ILE A 100 -0.62 3.01 9.14
N LEU A 101 -1.25 1.90 9.47
CA LEU A 101 -1.95 1.73 10.73
C LEU A 101 -1.09 0.89 11.68
N VAL A 102 -0.76 1.43 12.83
CA VAL A 102 0.08 0.77 13.84
C VAL A 102 -0.73 0.47 15.09
N ILE A 103 -0.77 -0.79 15.50
CA ILE A 103 -1.39 -1.26 16.74
C ILE A 103 -0.28 -1.64 17.73
N ASN A 104 -0.30 -1.05 18.93
CA ASN A 104 0.69 -1.34 19.98
C ASN A 104 0.13 -2.30 21.05
N LEU A 105 0.76 -3.45 21.20
CA LEU A 105 0.32 -4.51 22.11
C LEU A 105 0.90 -4.37 23.53
N LYS A 106 2.04 -3.68 23.70
CA LYS A 106 2.69 -3.55 25.02
C LYS A 106 1.90 -2.62 25.95
N SER A 107 1.14 -1.68 25.41
CA SER A 107 0.27 -0.83 26.23
C SER A 107 -0.89 -1.62 26.82
N LYS A 108 -1.17 -1.44 28.12
CA LYS A 108 -2.35 -2.06 28.77
C LYS A 108 -3.67 -1.62 28.14
N GLN A 109 -3.68 -0.44 27.55
CA GLN A 109 -4.79 0.19 26.87
C GLN A 109 -4.62 0.02 25.36
N LEU A 110 -5.73 -0.20 24.64
CA LEU A 110 -5.71 -0.27 23.18
C LEU A 110 -5.39 1.11 22.58
N ARG A 111 -4.37 1.12 21.70
CA ARG A 111 -3.85 2.31 21.02
C ARG A 111 -3.62 1.98 19.55
N ILE A 112 -4.16 2.84 18.69
CA ILE A 112 -3.98 2.77 17.24
C ILE A 112 -3.43 4.11 16.79
N SER A 113 -2.30 4.10 16.08
CA SER A 113 -1.81 5.29 15.38
C SER A 113 -1.94 5.11 13.88
N ILE A 114 -2.45 6.12 13.19
CA ILE A 114 -2.64 6.10 11.74
C ILE A 114 -1.76 7.19 11.13
N ASN A 115 -0.82 6.80 10.27
CA ASN A 115 -0.10 7.72 9.40
C ASN A 115 -0.83 7.78 8.06
N SER A 116 -1.35 8.94 7.71
CA SER A 116 -2.18 9.12 6.52
C SER A 116 -1.35 9.32 5.25
N SER A 117 -1.98 9.22 4.09
CA SER A 117 -1.34 9.50 2.80
C SER A 117 -0.83 10.94 2.68
N LYS A 118 -1.46 11.87 3.41
CA LYS A 118 -1.04 13.29 3.53
C LYS A 118 -0.02 13.56 4.63
N ASN A 119 0.62 12.53 5.20
CA ASN A 119 1.59 12.62 6.31
C ASN A 119 1.01 13.11 7.64
N THR A 120 -0.32 13.19 7.79
CA THR A 120 -0.93 13.52 9.08
C THR A 120 -0.94 12.29 9.99
N ILE A 121 -0.51 12.46 11.23
CA ILE A 121 -0.44 11.38 12.21
C ILE A 121 -1.59 11.50 13.20
N PHE A 122 -2.43 10.48 13.26
CA PHE A 122 -3.53 10.39 14.21
C PHE A 122 -3.20 9.41 15.32
N ASN A 123 -3.27 9.87 16.58
CA ASN A 123 -3.05 9.03 17.76
C ASN A 123 -4.39 8.74 18.44
N LEU A 124 -4.93 7.55 18.21
CA LEU A 124 -6.20 7.11 18.76
C LEU A 124 -5.96 6.20 19.97
N SER A 125 -6.65 6.49 21.06
CA SER A 125 -6.62 5.63 22.24
C SER A 125 -7.98 5.62 22.92
N VAL A 126 -8.32 4.50 23.55
CA VAL A 126 -9.55 4.34 24.36
C VAL A 126 -9.73 5.49 25.36
N GLY A 127 -8.64 6.10 25.81
CA GLY A 127 -8.62 7.08 26.89
C GLY A 127 -8.86 8.50 26.42
N ARG A 128 -8.62 8.78 25.13
CA ARG A 128 -9.07 10.01 24.45
C ARG A 128 -10.58 9.94 24.18
N VAL A 129 -11.08 8.77 23.80
CA VAL A 129 -12.52 8.54 23.60
C VAL A 129 -13.29 8.62 24.92
N LEU A 130 -12.77 8.00 25.98
CA LEU A 130 -13.46 8.04 27.28
C LEU A 130 -13.33 9.40 27.99
N SER A 131 -12.30 10.20 27.68
CA SER A 131 -12.20 11.55 28.25
C SER A 131 -13.25 12.51 27.69
N THR A 132 -13.68 12.34 26.43
CA THR A 132 -14.78 13.16 25.88
C THR A 132 -16.13 12.83 26.50
N LEU A 133 -16.25 11.65 27.13
CA LEU A 133 -17.45 11.19 27.82
C LEU A 133 -17.41 11.42 29.34
N ASN A 134 -16.35 12.07 29.87
CA ASN A 134 -16.13 12.28 31.30
C ASN A 134 -16.19 10.99 32.16
N ILE A 135 -15.72 9.85 31.62
CA ILE A 135 -15.76 8.55 32.32
C ILE A 135 -14.49 8.31 33.16
N ASP A 136 -14.67 7.70 34.32
CA ASP A 136 -13.62 7.30 35.28
C ASP A 136 -12.37 6.68 34.65
N ILE A 137 -11.21 7.05 35.19
CA ILE A 137 -9.88 6.58 34.77
C ILE A 137 -9.74 5.05 34.79
N LYS A 138 -10.46 4.36 35.68
CA LYS A 138 -10.41 2.90 35.84
C LYS A 138 -10.98 2.15 34.64
N SER A 139 -11.97 2.73 33.95
CA SER A 139 -12.60 2.16 32.75
C SER A 139 -11.63 2.01 31.57
N LYS A 140 -10.56 2.82 31.53
CA LYS A 140 -9.49 2.75 30.53
C LYS A 140 -8.62 1.48 30.64
N LYS A 141 -8.64 0.79 31.81
CA LYS A 141 -7.83 -0.40 32.11
C LYS A 141 -8.62 -1.72 32.12
N LYS A 142 -9.93 -1.69 32.42
CA LYS A 142 -10.84 -2.85 32.40
C LYS A 142 -11.81 -2.66 31.22
N SER A 143 -11.46 -3.15 30.05
CA SER A 143 -11.81 -2.50 28.78
C SER A 143 -12.96 -3.09 27.98
N ASN A 144 -13.82 -3.97 28.50
CA ASN A 144 -14.90 -4.56 27.68
C ASN A 144 -15.85 -3.51 27.08
N LYS A 145 -16.27 -2.49 27.85
CA LYS A 145 -17.08 -1.37 27.33
C LYS A 145 -16.24 -0.36 26.55
N GLY A 146 -15.03 -0.08 27.03
CA GLY A 146 -14.12 0.89 26.41
C GLY A 146 -13.66 0.47 25.01
N GLU A 147 -13.47 -0.82 24.77
CA GLU A 147 -13.13 -1.37 23.44
C GLU A 147 -14.29 -1.22 22.47
N ARG A 148 -15.54 -1.46 22.90
CA ARG A 148 -16.73 -1.27 22.07
C ARG A 148 -16.91 0.20 21.66
N LEU A 149 -16.85 1.12 22.63
CA LEU A 149 -16.91 2.56 22.35
C LEU A 149 -15.76 3.03 21.46
N PHE A 150 -14.58 2.43 21.60
CA PHE A 150 -13.44 2.75 20.75
C PHE A 150 -13.64 2.30 19.30
N ILE A 151 -14.28 1.15 19.10
CA ILE A 151 -14.64 0.66 17.76
C ILE A 151 -15.64 1.60 17.09
N GLU A 152 -16.71 1.98 17.79
CA GLU A 152 -17.70 2.97 17.33
C GLU A 152 -17.05 4.33 17.01
N TYR A 153 -16.11 4.77 17.85
CA TYR A 153 -15.37 5.99 17.58
C TYR A 153 -14.54 5.89 16.29
N ILE A 154 -13.87 4.76 16.06
CA ILE A 154 -13.08 4.55 14.83
C ILE A 154 -13.97 4.60 13.59
N THR A 155 -15.19 4.05 13.64
CA THR A 155 -16.11 4.07 12.48
C THR A 155 -16.40 5.50 12.05
N ASN A 156 -16.78 6.35 13.01
CA ASN A 156 -17.11 7.75 12.80
C ASN A 156 -15.87 8.56 12.38
N PHE A 157 -14.73 8.30 13.02
CA PHE A 157 -13.46 8.94 12.69
C PHE A 157 -13.06 8.70 11.22
N LEU A 158 -13.14 7.45 10.75
CA LEU A 158 -12.78 7.10 9.37
C LEU A 158 -13.76 7.71 8.35
N ASN A 159 -15.01 7.91 8.73
CA ASN A 159 -16.02 8.55 7.88
C ASN A 159 -15.84 10.05 7.75
N ASN A 160 -15.45 10.74 8.82
CA ASN A 160 -15.28 12.19 8.80
C ASN A 160 -13.95 12.60 8.15
N ASN A 161 -12.90 11.81 8.32
CA ASN A 161 -11.55 12.15 7.86
C ASN A 161 -11.16 11.51 6.52
N LYS A 162 -12.15 11.18 5.66
CA LYS A 162 -11.91 10.48 4.37
C LYS A 162 -10.85 11.16 3.51
N ASN A 163 -10.81 12.49 3.51
CA ASN A 163 -9.93 13.30 2.68
C ASN A 163 -8.43 13.15 3.01
N PHE A 164 -8.09 12.58 4.17
CA PHE A 164 -6.70 12.33 4.56
C PHE A 164 -6.15 10.98 4.07
N PHE A 165 -7.01 10.06 3.61
CA PHE A 165 -6.60 8.68 3.31
C PHE A 165 -6.31 8.40 1.84
N GLY A 166 -6.47 9.38 0.95
CA GLY A 166 -6.34 9.21 -0.50
C GLY A 166 -7.63 8.74 -1.18
N LEU A 167 -7.61 8.75 -2.52
CA LEU A 167 -8.74 8.30 -3.34
C LEU A 167 -8.81 6.77 -3.31
N LYS A 168 -7.66 6.11 -3.53
CA LYS A 168 -7.51 4.68 -3.28
C LYS A 168 -6.94 4.51 -1.88
N LYS A 169 -7.83 4.24 -0.93
CA LYS A 169 -7.52 4.05 0.49
C LYS A 169 -6.73 2.77 0.74
N LEU A 170 -5.47 2.76 0.33
CA LEU A 170 -4.53 1.65 0.53
C LEU A 170 -3.97 1.72 1.95
N CYS A 171 -3.86 0.57 2.61
CA CYS A 171 -3.37 0.51 3.98
C CYS A 171 -2.36 -0.63 4.17
N ILE A 172 -1.34 -0.36 5.00
CA ILE A 172 -0.43 -1.37 5.56
C ILE A 172 -0.72 -1.42 7.06
N ILE A 173 -1.09 -2.60 7.55
CA ILE A 173 -1.32 -2.81 8.97
C ILE A 173 -0.03 -3.31 9.62
N LYS A 174 0.37 -2.68 10.72
CA LYS A 174 1.54 -3.03 11.51
C LYS A 174 1.14 -3.31 12.95
N ILE A 175 1.49 -4.48 13.46
CA ILE A 175 1.27 -4.87 14.87
C ILE A 175 2.62 -4.92 15.56
N ILE A 176 2.78 -4.14 16.64
CA ILE A 176 4.04 -4.01 17.38
C ILE A 176 3.92 -4.57 18.78
N GLY A 177 4.89 -5.42 19.13
CA GLY A 177 5.04 -5.98 20.46
C GLY A 177 4.31 -7.31 20.64
N LEU A 178 4.45 -7.88 21.81
CA LEU A 178 3.84 -9.15 22.18
C LEU A 178 3.26 -9.03 23.58
N LYS A 179 2.03 -9.53 23.75
CA LYS A 179 1.35 -9.65 25.03
C LYS A 179 0.53 -10.93 25.01
N LYS A 180 0.73 -11.81 25.99
CA LYS A 180 -0.04 -13.05 26.14
C LYS A 180 -1.54 -12.70 26.24
N ASN A 181 -2.37 -13.42 25.51
CA ASN A 181 -3.84 -13.30 25.48
C ASN A 181 -4.33 -11.88 25.12
N PHE A 182 -3.67 -11.25 24.14
CA PHE A 182 -4.18 -10.01 23.57
C PHE A 182 -5.34 -10.30 22.63
N THR A 183 -6.56 -10.01 23.06
CA THR A 183 -7.76 -10.12 22.22
C THR A 183 -7.99 -8.81 21.48
N ILE A 184 -7.61 -8.75 20.19
CA ILE A 184 -8.14 -7.72 19.29
C ILE A 184 -9.55 -8.15 18.92
N ASN A 185 -10.53 -7.30 19.21
CA ASN A 185 -11.89 -7.52 18.74
C ASN A 185 -11.89 -7.54 17.21
N GLU A 186 -12.40 -8.62 16.62
CA GLU A 186 -12.55 -8.80 15.17
C GLU A 186 -13.28 -7.63 14.48
N GLY A 187 -14.16 -6.94 15.21
CA GLY A 187 -14.83 -5.73 14.72
C GLY A 187 -13.87 -4.68 14.17
N ILE A 188 -12.67 -4.56 14.73
CA ILE A 188 -11.63 -3.63 14.24
C ILE A 188 -11.18 -4.04 12.84
N PHE A 189 -10.86 -5.32 12.61
CA PHE A 189 -10.43 -5.80 11.30
C PHE A 189 -11.55 -5.74 10.26
N LYS A 190 -12.80 -6.05 10.65
CA LYS A 190 -13.98 -5.90 9.77
C LYS A 190 -14.16 -4.44 9.32
N LEU A 191 -13.97 -3.49 10.24
CA LEU A 191 -14.01 -2.06 9.92
C LEU A 191 -12.91 -1.61 8.98
N LEU A 192 -11.68 -2.10 9.20
CA LEU A 192 -10.56 -1.77 8.35
C LEU A 192 -10.75 -2.33 6.94
N ASN A 193 -11.22 -3.57 6.81
CA ASN A 193 -11.53 -4.19 5.51
C ASN A 193 -12.62 -3.43 4.73
N LYS A 194 -13.63 -2.88 5.43
CA LYS A 194 -14.69 -2.10 4.79
C LYS A 194 -14.19 -0.75 4.26
N ASN A 195 -13.26 -0.12 4.99
CA ASN A 195 -12.86 1.26 4.72
C ASN A 195 -11.54 1.39 3.95
N PHE A 196 -10.69 0.37 3.97
CA PHE A 196 -9.38 0.35 3.34
C PHE A 196 -9.19 -0.92 2.51
N PHE A 197 -8.45 -0.78 1.42
CA PHE A 197 -7.87 -1.91 0.72
C PHE A 197 -6.51 -2.23 1.35
N ILE A 198 -6.46 -3.33 2.10
CA ILE A 198 -5.24 -3.73 2.82
C ILE A 198 -4.27 -4.35 1.83
N LEU A 199 -3.05 -3.83 1.79
CA LEU A 199 -1.97 -4.38 0.99
C LEU A 199 -1.30 -5.53 1.73
N ASN A 200 -0.70 -5.20 2.88
CA ASN A 200 0.15 -6.09 3.64
C ASN A 200 -0.11 -5.96 5.14
N LEU A 201 0.23 -7.01 5.86
CA LEU A 201 0.24 -7.07 7.32
C LEU A 201 1.67 -7.34 7.80
N ILE A 202 2.16 -6.51 8.72
CA ILE A 202 3.51 -6.58 9.28
C ILE A 202 3.40 -6.86 10.77
N ASN A 203 3.93 -7.99 11.20
CA ASN A 203 4.02 -8.36 12.61
C ASN A 203 5.45 -8.16 13.11
N GLU A 204 5.64 -7.26 14.06
CA GLU A 204 6.96 -6.94 14.62
C GLU A 204 7.06 -7.35 16.10
N LEU A 205 7.80 -8.44 16.34
CA LEU A 205 8.06 -8.97 17.67
C LEU A 205 9.38 -8.40 18.22
N LYS A 206 9.29 -7.30 18.96
CA LYS A 206 10.45 -6.67 19.64
C LYS A 206 10.83 -7.42 20.92
N LEU A 207 11.62 -8.49 20.77
CA LEU A 207 12.22 -9.26 21.86
C LEU A 207 13.68 -8.82 22.08
N PRO A 208 14.07 -8.42 23.31
CA PRO A 208 15.47 -8.14 23.63
C PRO A 208 16.27 -9.44 23.78
N ASN A 209 17.60 -9.37 23.59
CA ASN A 209 18.50 -10.50 23.84
C ASN A 209 18.55 -10.90 25.33
N ASN A 210 18.23 -9.99 26.26
CA ASN A 210 18.36 -10.22 27.69
C ASN A 210 17.26 -9.51 28.50
N TYR A 211 16.75 -10.17 29.54
CA TYR A 211 15.72 -9.69 30.48
C TYR A 211 16.27 -9.27 31.86
N PHE A 212 17.56 -9.44 32.16
CA PHE A 212 18.12 -9.17 33.49
C PHE A 212 18.18 -7.69 33.88
N LYS A 213 18.08 -6.78 32.91
CA LYS A 213 18.06 -5.31 33.10
C LYS A 213 16.68 -4.76 33.50
N TYR A 214 15.62 -5.57 33.47
CA TYR A 214 14.29 -5.13 33.89
C TYR A 214 14.15 -5.03 35.43
N LYS A 215 13.10 -4.36 35.89
CA LYS A 215 12.80 -4.17 37.32
C LYS A 215 12.76 -5.51 38.05
N LYS A 216 13.42 -5.59 39.22
CA LYS A 216 13.49 -6.78 40.08
C LYS A 216 12.18 -7.05 40.84
N ILE A 217 12.10 -8.24 41.44
CA ILE A 217 10.96 -8.70 42.24
C ILE A 217 10.70 -7.72 43.40
N ARG A 218 9.43 -7.37 43.61
CA ARG A 218 8.96 -6.55 44.75
C ARG A 218 7.95 -7.34 45.57
N SER A 219 8.02 -7.22 46.89
CA SER A 219 7.10 -7.92 47.80
C SER A 219 5.67 -7.37 47.65
N ILE A 220 4.69 -8.28 47.62
CA ILE A 220 3.25 -8.01 47.56
C ILE A 220 2.49 -9.01 48.44
N LYS A 221 1.29 -8.65 48.91
CA LYS A 221 0.48 -9.48 49.82
C LYS A 221 0.22 -10.88 49.25
N ARG A 222 0.34 -11.92 50.08
CA ARG A 222 0.17 -13.36 49.69
C ARG A 222 -1.17 -13.64 49.03
N ARG A 223 -2.25 -13.00 49.50
CA ARG A 223 -3.62 -13.13 48.93
C ARG A 223 -3.68 -12.68 47.46
N LEU A 224 -2.92 -11.65 47.06
CA LEU A 224 -2.85 -11.18 45.68
C LEU A 224 -2.03 -12.14 44.81
N LYS A 225 -0.87 -12.61 45.29
CA LYS A 225 -0.04 -13.60 44.58
C LYS A 225 -0.84 -14.85 44.22
N LYS A 226 -1.57 -15.43 45.18
CA LYS A 226 -2.39 -16.62 44.97
C LYS A 226 -3.50 -16.42 43.94
N ARG A 227 -4.08 -15.21 43.83
CA ARG A 227 -5.10 -14.91 42.82
C ARG A 227 -4.49 -14.81 41.42
N ILE A 228 -3.38 -14.07 41.27
CA ILE A 228 -2.69 -13.91 39.97
C ILE A 228 -2.26 -15.26 39.40
N ILE A 229 -1.69 -16.14 40.24
CA ILE A 229 -1.24 -17.48 39.81
C ILE A 229 -2.44 -18.35 39.36
N LYS A 230 -3.59 -18.23 40.03
CA LYS A 230 -4.81 -18.93 39.59
C LYS A 230 -5.31 -18.41 38.24
N ASP A 231 -5.25 -17.09 38.03
CA ASP A 231 -5.65 -16.47 36.75
C ASP A 231 -4.72 -16.87 35.60
N GLU A 232 -3.43 -17.15 35.86
CA GLU A 232 -2.47 -17.64 34.86
C GLU A 232 -2.81 -19.04 34.32
N ASN A 233 -3.36 -19.92 35.16
CA ASN A 233 -3.72 -21.28 34.80
C ASN A 233 -5.12 -21.41 34.18
N PHE A 234 -5.99 -20.43 34.43
CA PHE A 234 -7.35 -20.42 33.89
C PHE A 234 -7.39 -20.02 32.40
N LEU A 235 -6.30 -19.43 31.90
CA LEU A 235 -6.17 -18.76 30.60
C LEU A 235 -5.31 -19.55 29.62
#